data_AF-A0A960U467-F1
#
_entry.id   AF-A0A960U467-F1
#
_cell.length_a   1.000
_cell.length_b   1.000
_cell.length_c   1.000
_cell.angle_alpha   90.00
_cell.angle_beta   90.00
_cell.angle_gamma   90.00
#
_symmetry.space_group_name_H-M   'P 1'
#
loop_
_entity.id
_entity.type
_entity.pdbx_description
1 polymer ?
#
loop_
_entity_poly.entity_id
_entity_poly.type
_entity_poly.pdbx_seq_one_letter_code
_entity_poly.pdbx_strand_id
1 'polypeptide(L)'
;MKPLKNSLYLVIFLFLFLAISIPADEPLVLLKTGRENYYFKDPIKFNVFLHEKSYLYIVNLRSNGEMHLLYPNEFEENNLLEKGNYSIPSEKDDYFFYAGEPEGKEILFALVSRTPVQKLQKKLHYKNPIVKQKAGSNLSTTLLNWLTSELPYGDWDLSEVHIRVYKNRVKE
;
A
#
# COMPACT_ATOMS: atom_id res chain seq x y z
N MET A 1 46.81 -51.35 -18.52
CA MET A 1 45.82 -50.83 -17.54
C MET A 1 44.69 -50.16 -18.32
N LYS A 2 43.44 -50.53 -18.02
CA LYS A 2 42.19 -50.12 -18.70
C LYS A 2 41.96 -48.60 -18.66
N PRO A 3 41.14 -48.05 -19.59
CA PRO A 3 40.91 -46.62 -19.74
C PRO A 3 39.88 -46.12 -18.74
N LEU A 4 40.07 -44.93 -18.17
CA LEU A 4 38.97 -44.21 -17.51
C LEU A 4 38.47 -43.11 -18.45
N LYS A 5 37.63 -43.54 -19.41
CA LYS A 5 36.51 -42.71 -19.88
C LYS A 5 35.64 -42.42 -18.65
N ASN A 6 35.34 -41.15 -18.39
CA ASN A 6 34.12 -40.65 -17.70
C ASN A 6 34.38 -39.29 -17.02
N SER A 7 34.85 -38.29 -17.77
CA SER A 7 34.77 -36.88 -17.34
C SER A 7 33.92 -36.09 -18.34
N LEU A 8 32.67 -36.52 -18.50
CA LEU A 8 31.67 -35.78 -19.28
C LEU A 8 30.28 -35.74 -18.61
N TYR A 9 30.09 -36.43 -17.47
CA TYR A 9 28.84 -36.40 -16.73
C TYR A 9 28.83 -35.42 -15.55
N LEU A 10 29.97 -34.82 -15.19
CA LEU A 10 30.01 -33.87 -14.07
C LEU A 10 29.67 -32.42 -14.45
N VAL A 11 29.72 -32.08 -15.75
CA VAL A 11 29.44 -30.69 -16.21
C VAL A 11 27.97 -30.46 -16.52
N ILE A 12 27.19 -31.51 -16.76
CA ILE A 12 25.76 -31.39 -17.10
C ILE A 12 24.87 -31.23 -15.85
N PHE A 13 25.33 -31.60 -14.65
CA PHE A 13 24.57 -31.37 -13.42
C PHE A 13 24.83 -30.00 -12.77
N LEU A 14 25.87 -29.27 -13.21
CA LEU A 14 26.21 -27.94 -12.69
C LEU A 14 25.54 -26.80 -13.49
N PHE A 15 24.64 -27.12 -14.43
CA PHE A 15 23.90 -26.15 -15.24
C PHE A 15 22.36 -26.26 -15.11
N LEU A 16 21.85 -27.03 -14.13
CA LEU A 16 20.41 -27.11 -13.83
C LEU A 16 20.01 -26.45 -12.50
N PHE A 17 20.94 -25.72 -11.89
CA PHE A 17 20.68 -24.81 -10.77
C PHE A 17 21.38 -23.47 -11.02
N LEU A 18 21.31 -22.97 -12.25
CA LEU A 18 21.19 -21.51 -12.38
C LEU A 18 19.86 -21.23 -11.71
N ALA A 19 19.94 -20.81 -10.45
CA ALA A 19 18.82 -20.29 -9.70
C ALA A 19 18.10 -19.34 -10.67
N ILE A 20 16.99 -19.81 -11.22
CA ILE A 20 15.86 -18.94 -11.45
C ILE A 20 15.66 -18.40 -10.05
N SER A 21 16.24 -17.23 -9.80
CA SER A 21 15.73 -16.37 -8.75
C SER A 21 14.29 -16.19 -9.19
N ILE A 22 13.40 -17.05 -8.70
CA ILE A 22 11.98 -16.80 -8.75
C ILE A 22 11.92 -15.43 -8.09
N PRO A 23 11.65 -14.32 -8.81
CA PRO A 23 11.43 -13.09 -8.09
C PRO A 23 10.30 -13.45 -7.14
N ALA A 24 10.55 -13.33 -5.83
CA ALA A 24 9.48 -13.41 -4.86
C ALA A 24 8.36 -12.52 -5.41
N ASP A 25 7.17 -13.09 -5.63
CA ASP A 25 6.06 -12.47 -6.39
C ASP A 25 6.16 -10.94 -6.30
N GLU A 26 6.48 -10.28 -7.42
CA GLU A 26 6.62 -8.82 -7.41
C GLU A 26 5.33 -8.24 -6.81
N PRO A 27 5.42 -7.33 -5.83
CA PRO A 27 4.22 -6.76 -5.21
C PRO A 27 3.38 -6.09 -6.29
N LEU A 28 2.08 -6.32 -6.31
CA LEU A 28 1.17 -5.70 -7.27
C LEU A 28 1.15 -4.17 -7.07
N VAL A 29 1.42 -3.71 -5.85
CA VAL A 29 1.46 -2.29 -5.51
C VAL A 29 2.66 -1.93 -4.63
N LEU A 30 3.23 -0.77 -4.89
CA LEU A 30 4.17 -0.10 -3.99
C LEU A 30 3.69 1.31 -3.69
N LEU A 31 3.58 1.64 -2.41
CA LEU A 31 3.24 2.97 -1.92
C LEU A 31 4.48 3.66 -1.36
N LYS A 32 4.65 4.93 -1.70
CA LYS A 32 5.65 5.82 -1.11
C LYS A 32 5.04 7.18 -0.81
N THR A 33 5.62 7.87 0.17
CA THR A 33 5.41 9.30 0.38
C THR A 33 6.74 10.04 0.31
N GLY A 34 6.71 11.36 0.16
CA GLY A 34 7.94 12.15 0.03
C GLY A 34 8.74 12.30 1.33
N ARG A 35 8.12 12.05 2.49
CA ARG A 35 8.69 12.23 3.83
C ARG A 35 8.09 11.22 4.80
N GLU A 36 8.80 10.92 5.88
CA GLU A 36 8.28 10.11 6.99
C GLU A 36 7.67 10.98 8.11
N ASN A 37 8.08 12.24 8.20
CA ASN A 37 7.68 13.18 9.23
C ASN A 37 6.95 14.38 8.59
N TYR A 38 5.78 14.70 9.10
CA TYR A 38 4.94 15.81 8.65
C TYR A 38 4.50 16.66 9.84
N TYR A 39 4.35 17.95 9.61
CA TYR A 39 3.69 18.85 10.54
C TYR A 39 2.24 19.10 10.13
N PHE A 40 1.42 19.57 11.06
CA PHE A 40 0.06 19.98 10.75
C PHE A 40 0.01 20.90 9.51
N LYS A 41 -0.90 20.60 8.58
CA LYS A 41 -1.07 21.24 7.27
C LYS A 41 0.09 21.07 6.28
N ASP A 42 1.08 20.24 6.58
CA ASP A 42 2.04 19.86 5.54
C ASP A 42 1.32 19.07 4.44
N PRO A 43 1.60 19.36 3.16
CA PRO A 43 1.03 18.60 2.06
C PRO A 43 1.63 17.20 2.03
N ILE A 44 0.79 16.22 1.71
CA ILE A 44 1.16 14.82 1.48
C ILE A 44 0.88 14.51 0.01
N LYS A 45 1.89 13.96 -0.67
CA LYS A 45 1.74 13.35 -1.99
C LYS A 45 2.07 11.86 -1.88
N PHE A 46 1.20 11.03 -2.46
CA PHE A 46 1.43 9.60 -2.59
C PHE A 46 2.04 9.31 -3.95
N ASN A 47 3.05 8.46 -3.98
CA ASN A 47 3.57 7.88 -5.21
C ASN A 47 3.23 6.39 -5.18
N VAL A 48 2.42 5.95 -6.14
CA VAL A 48 1.95 4.58 -6.26
C VAL A 48 2.51 3.97 -7.53
N PHE A 49 3.13 2.81 -7.40
CA PHE A 49 3.54 1.98 -8.53
C PHE A 49 2.61 0.77 -8.58
N LEU A 50 1.98 0.56 -9.73
CA LEU A 50 1.11 -0.58 -10.02
C LEU A 50 1.79 -1.50 -11.04
N HIS A 51 1.88 -2.79 -10.73
CA HIS A 51 2.49 -3.79 -11.62
C HIS A 51 1.49 -4.39 -12.62
N GLU A 52 0.18 -4.24 -12.36
CA GLU A 52 -0.92 -4.61 -13.25
C GLU A 52 -2.12 -3.66 -13.10
N LYS A 53 -3.11 -3.81 -13.99
CA LYS A 53 -4.35 -3.06 -13.93
C LYS A 53 -5.18 -3.48 -12.71
N SER A 54 -5.48 -2.52 -11.84
CA SER A 54 -6.12 -2.79 -10.54
C SER A 54 -6.99 -1.65 -10.06
N TYR A 55 -7.96 -1.97 -9.20
CA TYR A 55 -8.66 -0.99 -8.37
C TYR A 55 -7.75 -0.58 -7.22
N LEU A 56 -7.41 0.70 -7.13
CA LEU A 56 -6.57 1.25 -6.07
C LEU A 56 -7.43 1.85 -4.95
N TYR A 57 -6.98 1.66 -3.70
CA TYR A 57 -7.54 2.31 -2.53
C TYR A 57 -6.41 2.82 -1.65
N ILE A 58 -6.44 4.10 -1.30
CA ILE A 58 -5.51 4.67 -0.31
C ILE A 58 -6.27 4.90 0.99
N VAL A 59 -5.81 4.30 2.08
CA VAL A 59 -6.43 4.41 3.40
C VAL A 59 -5.42 4.93 4.40
N ASN A 60 -5.81 5.89 5.24
CA ASN A 60 -5.03 6.35 6.38
C ASN A 60 -5.60 5.79 7.68
N LEU A 61 -4.82 5.00 8.41
CA LEU A 61 -5.05 4.68 9.80
C LEU A 61 -4.36 5.71 10.68
N ARG A 62 -5.17 6.55 11.30
CA ARG A 62 -4.76 7.69 12.10
C ARG A 62 -4.28 7.29 13.48
N SER A 63 -3.58 8.22 14.15
CA SER A 63 -3.00 7.99 15.47
C SER A 63 -4.03 7.69 16.57
N ASN A 64 -5.27 8.13 16.39
CA ASN A 64 -6.41 7.85 17.26
C ASN A 64 -7.16 6.53 16.90
N GLY A 65 -6.69 5.80 15.89
CA GLY A 65 -7.29 4.55 15.41
C GLY A 65 -8.41 4.73 14.36
N GLU A 66 -8.71 5.96 13.95
CA GLU A 66 -9.69 6.21 12.88
C GLU A 66 -9.11 5.83 11.51
N MET A 67 -9.93 5.22 10.65
CA MET A 67 -9.54 4.90 9.26
C MET A 67 -10.25 5.83 8.28
N HIS A 68 -9.49 6.50 7.44
CA HIS A 68 -10.00 7.41 6.42
C HIS A 68 -9.66 6.87 5.03
N LEU A 69 -10.68 6.68 4.19
CA LEU A 69 -10.45 6.45 2.76
C LEU A 69 -10.05 7.78 2.11
N LEU A 70 -8.84 7.84 1.57
CA LEU A 70 -8.28 9.01 0.89
C LEU A 70 -8.46 8.93 -0.63
N TYR A 71 -8.45 7.71 -1.18
CA TYR A 71 -8.63 7.44 -2.61
C TYR A 71 -9.39 6.12 -2.82
N PRO A 72 -10.39 6.06 -3.72
CA PRO A 72 -11.02 7.21 -4.39
C PRO A 72 -11.68 8.15 -3.38
N ASN A 73 -11.97 9.37 -3.82
CA ASN A 73 -12.65 10.39 -3.03
C ASN A 73 -13.69 11.14 -3.89
N GLU A 74 -14.33 12.15 -3.33
CA GLU A 74 -15.39 12.93 -4.01
C GLU A 74 -14.90 13.75 -5.21
N PHE A 75 -13.59 14.01 -5.30
CA PHE A 75 -12.96 14.73 -6.42
C PHE A 75 -12.49 13.76 -7.51
N GLU A 76 -12.13 12.53 -7.12
CA GLU A 76 -11.61 11.51 -8.02
C GLU A 76 -12.17 10.12 -7.67
N GLU A 77 -13.28 9.77 -8.33
CA GLU A 77 -14.03 8.54 -8.04
C GLU A 77 -13.51 7.32 -8.82
N ASN A 78 -12.89 7.52 -9.98
CA ASN A 78 -12.43 6.43 -10.83
C ASN A 78 -11.12 5.84 -10.28
N ASN A 79 -11.23 4.73 -9.56
CA ASN A 79 -10.09 4.07 -8.96
C ASN A 79 -9.57 2.85 -9.71
N LEU A 80 -10.10 2.52 -10.89
CA LEU A 80 -9.54 1.48 -11.76
C LEU A 80 -8.41 2.08 -12.60
N LEU A 81 -7.18 1.71 -12.26
CA LEU A 81 -5.97 2.25 -12.88
C LEU A 81 -5.27 1.17 -13.69
N GLU A 82 -4.64 1.58 -14.79
CA GLU A 82 -3.76 0.71 -15.56
C GLU A 82 -2.42 0.48 -14.84
N LYS A 83 -1.60 -0.43 -15.36
CA LYS A 83 -0.21 -0.57 -14.91
C LYS A 83 0.53 0.76 -15.10
N GLY A 84 1.23 1.23 -14.06
CA GLY A 84 2.02 2.46 -14.18
C GLY A 84 2.34 3.13 -12.85
N ASN A 85 2.81 4.37 -12.96
CA ASN A 85 3.24 5.20 -11.84
C ASN A 85 2.28 6.38 -11.70
N TYR A 86 1.74 6.55 -10.50
CA TYR A 86 0.73 7.55 -10.20
C TYR A 86 1.20 8.43 -9.06
N SER A 87 1.07 9.75 -9.23
CA SER A 87 1.12 10.69 -8.13
C SER A 87 -0.32 11.02 -7.76
N ILE A 88 -0.67 10.87 -6.48
CA ILE A 88 -2.02 11.09 -5.97
C ILE A 88 -1.94 12.10 -4.80
N PRO A 89 -2.55 13.30 -4.91
CA PRO A 89 -3.08 13.88 -6.14
C PRO A 89 -2.00 14.06 -7.21
N SER A 90 -2.40 14.04 -8.47
CA SER A 90 -1.56 14.39 -9.61
C SER A 90 -1.35 15.90 -9.69
N GLU A 91 -0.43 16.35 -10.53
CA GLU A 91 -0.21 17.80 -10.73
C GLU A 91 -1.38 18.51 -11.43
N LYS A 92 -2.31 17.76 -12.01
CA LYS A 92 -3.48 18.30 -12.71
C LYS A 92 -4.72 18.38 -11.83
N ASP A 93 -4.68 17.74 -10.66
CA ASP A 93 -5.82 17.72 -9.75
C ASP A 93 -5.86 18.99 -8.91
N ASP A 94 -7.07 19.43 -8.58
CA ASP A 94 -7.34 20.68 -7.85
C ASP A 94 -7.54 20.45 -6.33
N TYR A 95 -7.21 19.26 -5.84
CA TYR A 95 -7.30 18.89 -4.43
C TYR A 95 -5.92 18.56 -3.83
N PHE A 96 -5.82 18.67 -2.50
CA PHE A 96 -4.60 18.38 -1.73
C PHE A 96 -4.92 17.54 -0.50
N PHE A 97 -4.02 16.62 -0.16
CA PHE A 97 -4.02 15.99 1.16
C PHE A 97 -3.10 16.77 2.10
N TYR A 98 -3.58 17.00 3.32
CA TYR A 98 -2.81 17.63 4.38
C TYR A 98 -2.72 16.71 5.59
N ALA A 99 -1.55 16.71 6.23
CA ALA A 99 -1.39 16.09 7.53
C ALA A 99 -2.29 16.82 8.56
N GLY A 100 -3.16 16.07 9.24
CA GLY A 100 -4.18 16.58 10.16
C GLY A 100 -3.98 16.20 11.63
N GLU A 101 -4.79 16.75 12.52
CA GLU A 101 -4.82 16.43 13.96
C GLU A 101 -5.75 15.25 14.27
N PRO A 102 -5.46 14.37 15.27
CA PRO A 102 -4.36 14.51 16.23
C PRO A 102 -2.99 14.09 15.70
N GLU A 103 -1.95 14.69 16.27
CA GLU A 103 -0.56 14.28 16.07
C GLU A 103 -0.33 12.82 16.51
N GLY A 104 0.71 12.20 15.97
CA GLY A 104 1.09 10.83 16.33
C GLY A 104 1.54 10.00 15.14
N LYS A 105 1.66 8.68 15.37
CA LYS A 105 1.99 7.72 14.32
C LYS A 105 0.73 7.42 13.50
N GLU A 106 0.86 7.46 12.19
CA GLU A 106 -0.19 7.03 11.27
C GLU A 106 0.37 5.96 10.32
N ILE A 107 -0.52 5.13 9.76
CA ILE A 107 -0.18 4.11 8.77
C ILE A 107 -0.99 4.39 7.51
N LEU A 108 -0.30 4.55 6.40
CA LEU A 108 -0.89 4.72 5.09
C LEU A 108 -0.84 3.39 4.34
N PHE A 109 -1.97 2.98 3.79
CA PHE A 109 -2.12 1.76 3.03
C PHE A 109 -2.44 2.09 1.58
N ALA A 110 -1.77 1.45 0.64
CA ALA A 110 -2.29 1.27 -0.71
C ALA A 110 -2.74 -0.18 -0.84
N LEU A 111 -4.06 -0.38 -0.91
CA LEU A 111 -4.67 -1.66 -1.22
C LEU A 111 -5.00 -1.67 -2.71
N VAL A 112 -4.66 -2.76 -3.38
CA VAL A 112 -5.09 -3.00 -4.75
C VAL A 112 -5.88 -4.28 -4.84
N SER A 113 -6.86 -4.33 -5.75
CA SER A 113 -7.55 -5.56 -6.09
C SER A 113 -7.91 -5.61 -7.57
N ARG A 114 -7.98 -6.81 -8.15
CA ARG A 114 -8.45 -6.99 -9.54
C ARG A 114 -9.97 -6.83 -9.66
N THR A 115 -10.69 -6.98 -8.55
CA THR A 115 -12.14 -6.81 -8.47
C THR A 115 -12.52 -5.60 -7.61
N PRO A 116 -13.63 -4.89 -7.92
CA PRO A 116 -14.01 -3.70 -7.18
C PRO A 116 -14.49 -4.05 -5.77
N VAL A 117 -13.86 -3.44 -4.76
CA VAL A 117 -14.21 -3.64 -3.34
C VAL A 117 -15.30 -2.67 -2.90
N GLN A 118 -16.51 -2.84 -3.42
CA GLN A 118 -17.64 -1.93 -3.16
C GLN A 118 -17.94 -1.75 -1.66
N LYS A 119 -17.73 -2.81 -0.86
CA LYS A 119 -17.93 -2.75 0.59
C LYS A 119 -16.92 -1.84 1.29
N LEU A 120 -15.69 -1.70 0.79
CA LEU A 120 -14.68 -0.82 1.38
C LEU A 120 -15.11 0.64 1.25
N GLN A 121 -15.52 1.05 0.05
CA GLN A 121 -16.04 2.40 -0.19
C GLN A 121 -17.24 2.67 0.72
N LYS A 122 -18.25 1.77 0.74
CA LYS A 122 -19.44 1.91 1.60
C LYS A 122 -19.10 1.97 3.09
N LYS A 123 -18.16 1.15 3.58
CA LYS A 123 -17.76 1.06 4.99
C LYS A 123 -16.94 2.28 5.45
N LEU A 124 -16.16 2.87 4.55
CA LEU A 124 -15.28 4.01 4.83
C LEU A 124 -15.81 5.34 4.30
N HIS A 125 -17.09 5.43 3.89
CA HIS A 125 -17.69 6.65 3.38
C HIS A 125 -17.62 7.81 4.39
N TYR A 126 -17.25 8.98 3.84
CA TYR A 126 -16.96 10.28 4.46
C TYR A 126 -17.90 10.76 5.58
N LYS A 127 -19.13 10.22 5.68
CA LYS A 127 -20.12 10.62 6.68
C LYS A 127 -20.07 9.87 8.01
N ASN A 128 -19.25 8.82 8.16
CA ASN A 128 -19.03 8.18 9.47
C ASN A 128 -17.59 7.65 9.63
N PRO A 129 -16.54 8.50 9.69
CA PRO A 129 -15.22 8.08 10.12
C PRO A 129 -15.19 7.99 11.64
N ILE A 130 -16.02 7.15 12.26
CA ILE A 130 -15.99 6.94 13.71
C ILE A 130 -16.11 5.45 14.00
N VAL A 131 -15.00 4.74 13.83
CA VAL A 131 -14.70 3.67 14.78
C VAL A 131 -13.77 4.30 15.81
N LYS A 132 -14.34 4.93 16.85
CA LYS A 132 -13.58 5.28 18.06
C LYS A 132 -13.08 3.97 18.65
N GLN A 133 -11.82 3.63 18.39
CA GLN A 133 -11.19 2.45 18.95
C GLN A 133 -10.09 2.87 19.92
N LYS A 134 -10.07 2.19 21.06
CA LYS A 134 -9.10 2.42 22.12
C LYS A 134 -7.69 2.29 21.56
N ALA A 135 -6.90 3.37 21.65
CA ALA A 135 -5.48 3.37 21.28
C ALA A 135 -4.79 2.18 21.96
N GLY A 136 -4.32 1.21 21.16
CA GLY A 136 -3.67 -0.02 21.64
C GLY A 136 -4.14 -1.34 21.01
N SER A 137 -5.10 -1.35 20.08
CA SER A 137 -5.43 -2.56 19.30
C SER A 137 -4.52 -2.72 18.08
N ASN A 138 -4.17 -3.96 17.73
CA ASN A 138 -3.43 -4.34 16.51
C ASN A 138 -4.31 -4.12 15.26
N LEU A 139 -4.56 -2.86 14.91
CA LEU A 139 -5.45 -2.42 13.84
C LEU A 139 -5.06 -2.96 12.46
N SER A 140 -3.76 -3.09 12.18
CA SER A 140 -3.27 -3.77 10.97
C SER A 140 -3.83 -5.19 10.88
N THR A 141 -3.80 -5.96 11.97
CA THR A 141 -4.37 -7.31 12.02
C THR A 141 -5.87 -7.32 11.81
N THR A 142 -6.62 -6.36 12.36
CA THR A 142 -8.09 -6.31 12.18
C THR A 142 -8.49 -5.94 10.76
N LEU A 143 -7.79 -4.97 10.16
CA LEU A 143 -7.99 -4.57 8.77
C LEU A 143 -7.62 -5.73 7.83
N LEU A 144 -6.47 -6.36 8.03
CA LEU A 144 -6.00 -7.51 7.26
C LEU A 144 -6.96 -8.70 7.37
N ASN A 145 -7.46 -9.00 8.57
CA ASN A 145 -8.45 -10.06 8.78
C ASN A 145 -9.75 -9.77 8.02
N TRP A 146 -10.22 -8.51 8.07
CA TRP A 146 -11.41 -8.13 7.31
C TRP A 146 -11.17 -8.19 5.79
N LEU A 147 -10.04 -7.66 5.30
CA LEU A 147 -9.65 -7.75 3.88
C LEU A 147 -9.61 -9.20 3.40
N THR A 148 -8.96 -10.07 4.17
CA THR A 148 -8.84 -11.51 3.86
C THR A 148 -10.18 -12.24 3.91
N SER A 149 -11.16 -11.74 4.69
CA SER A 149 -12.51 -12.32 4.75
C SER A 149 -13.43 -11.88 3.60
N GLU A 150 -13.13 -10.75 2.96
CA GLU A 150 -13.97 -10.14 1.94
C GLU A 150 -13.41 -10.30 0.51
N LEU A 151 -12.09 -10.46 0.37
CA LEU A 151 -11.41 -10.54 -0.90
C LEU A 151 -10.83 -11.94 -1.14
N PRO A 152 -11.02 -12.52 -2.33
CA PRO A 152 -10.43 -13.81 -2.67
C PRO A 152 -8.90 -13.79 -2.51
N TYR A 153 -8.35 -14.91 -2.03
CA TYR A 153 -6.90 -15.07 -1.91
C TYR A 153 -6.23 -14.87 -3.28
N GLY A 154 -5.16 -14.07 -3.31
CA GLY A 154 -4.40 -13.78 -4.53
C GLY A 154 -5.04 -12.78 -5.50
N ASP A 155 -6.18 -12.17 -5.14
CA ASP A 155 -6.87 -11.15 -5.95
C ASP A 155 -6.55 -9.71 -5.50
N TRP A 156 -5.74 -9.56 -4.46
CA TRP A 156 -5.39 -8.29 -3.85
C TRP A 156 -3.97 -8.29 -3.31
N ASP A 157 -3.41 -7.10 -3.14
CA ASP A 157 -2.11 -6.86 -2.50
C ASP A 157 -2.15 -5.54 -1.71
N LEU A 158 -1.20 -5.36 -0.81
CA LEU A 158 -1.14 -4.24 0.11
C LEU A 158 0.29 -3.72 0.28
N SER A 159 0.45 -2.41 0.16
CA SER A 159 1.69 -1.72 0.51
C SER A 159 1.44 -0.74 1.66
N GLU A 160 2.30 -0.76 2.68
CA GLU A 160 2.17 0.05 3.89
C GLU A 160 3.32 1.06 4.00
N VAL A 161 3.00 2.29 4.45
CA VAL A 161 3.97 3.33 4.78
C VAL A 161 3.63 3.91 6.14
N HIS A 162 4.60 3.94 7.04
CA HIS A 162 4.45 4.60 8.33
C HIS A 162 4.86 6.07 8.22
N ILE A 163 4.04 6.95 8.79
CA ILE A 163 4.37 8.37 8.94
C ILE A 163 4.16 8.81 10.38
N ARG A 164 4.69 9.99 10.70
CA ARG A 164 4.43 10.67 11.95
C ARG A 164 4.02 12.11 11.70
N VAL A 165 2.90 12.50 12.31
CA VAL A 165 2.40 13.87 12.29
C VAL A 165 2.75 14.57 13.61
N TYR A 166 3.20 15.81 13.53
CA TYR A 166 3.50 16.69 14.67
C TYR A 166 2.65 17.95 14.64
N LYS A 167 2.39 18.52 15.81
CA LYS A 167 1.49 19.67 15.96
C LYS A 167 2.03 20.97 15.33
N ASN A 168 3.28 21.33 15.57
CA ASN A 168 3.90 22.56 15.06
C ASN A 168 5.36 22.35 14.70
N ARG A 169 5.83 23.07 13.67
CA ARG A 169 7.27 23.22 13.44
C ARG A 169 7.84 23.97 14.63
N VAL A 170 8.79 23.38 15.35
CA VAL A 170 9.61 24.15 16.30
C VAL A 170 10.31 25.20 15.45
N LYS A 171 9.98 26.47 15.64
CA LYS A 171 10.77 27.56 15.08
C LYS A 171 12.08 27.58 15.86
N GLU A 172 13.19 27.37 15.17
CA GLU A 172 14.53 27.72 15.67
C GLU A 172 14.64 29.24 15.83
#